data_AF-A0A2E4JJC8-F1
#
_entry.id   AF-A0A2E4JJC8-F1
#
_cell.length_a   1.000
_cell.length_b   1.000
_cell.length_c   1.000
_cell.angle_alpha   90.00
_cell.angle_beta   90.00
_cell.angle_gamma   90.00
#
_symmetry.space_group_name_H-M   'P 1'
#
loop_
_entity.id
_entity.type
_entity.pdbx_description
1 polymer ?
#
loop_
_entity_poly.entity_id
_entity_poly.type
_entity_poly.pdbx_seq_one_letter_code
_entity_poly.pdbx_strand_id
1 'polypeptide(L)' 'NKRIGLIDDSKENAKELLDIIADVIGEKFGVESIFYHRKPSASKPADPEVISNMTNECDYAIVAIGS' A
#
# COMPACT_ATOMS: atom_id res chain seq x y z
N ASN A 1 -1.60 16.50 6.54
CA ASN A 1 -2.37 15.86 5.45
C ASN A 1 -2.40 14.36 5.72
N LYS A 2 -3.12 13.53 4.93
CA LYS A 2 -3.22 12.09 5.21
C LYS A 2 -2.02 11.32 4.64
N ARG A 3 -1.46 10.37 5.38
CA ARG A 3 -0.35 9.49 4.98
C ARG A 3 -0.87 8.08 4.74
N ILE A 4 -0.53 7.46 3.61
CA ILE A 4 -1.16 6.20 3.19
C ILE A 4 -0.10 5.12 2.93
N GLY A 5 -0.30 3.95 3.53
CA GLY A 5 0.45 2.73 3.24
C GLY A 5 -0.24 1.88 2.18
N LEU A 6 0.49 1.40 1.19
CA LEU A 6 0.01 0.50 0.15
C LEU A 6 0.77 -0.83 0.25
N ILE A 7 0.04 -1.95 0.37
CA ILE A 7 0.62 -3.29 0.40
C ILE A 7 0.17 -4.08 -0.84
N ASP A 8 1.14 -4.45 -1.66
CA ASP A 8 0.99 -5.34 -2.80
C ASP A 8 1.13 -6.80 -2.34
N ASP A 9 0.07 -7.60 -2.54
CA ASP A 9 0.01 -9.01 -2.18
C ASP A 9 0.87 -9.93 -3.06
N SER A 10 1.59 -9.39 -4.05
CA SER A 10 2.39 -10.10 -5.04
C SER A 10 1.62 -10.99 -6.01
N LYS A 11 0.31 -10.79 -6.13
CA LYS A 11 -0.55 -11.42 -7.15
C LYS A 11 -0.64 -10.57 -8.41
N GLU A 12 -1.14 -11.15 -9.50
CA GLU A 12 -1.28 -10.44 -10.77
C GLU A 12 -2.17 -9.20 -10.60
N ASN A 13 -1.79 -8.09 -11.25
CA ASN A 13 -2.53 -6.83 -11.25
C ASN A 13 -2.61 -6.10 -9.89
N ALA A 14 -2.00 -6.62 -8.82
CA ALA A 14 -2.04 -5.98 -7.50
C ALA A 14 -1.31 -4.63 -7.52
N LYS A 15 -0.17 -4.54 -8.21
CA LYS A 15 0.58 -3.28 -8.35
C LYS A 15 -0.21 -2.26 -9.16
N GLU A 16 -0.73 -2.66 -10.31
CA GLU A 16 -1.46 -1.80 -11.24
C GLU A 16 -2.72 -1.22 -10.57
N LEU A 17 -3.43 -2.03 -9.76
CA LEU A 17 -4.55 -1.54 -8.96
C LEU A 17 -4.11 -0.50 -7.93
N LEU A 18 -2.99 -0.72 -7.25
CA LEU A 18 -2.47 0.24 -6.26
C LEU A 18 -1.99 1.53 -6.91
N ASP A 19 -1.39 1.47 -8.09
CA ASP A 19 -0.99 2.65 -8.85
C ASP A 19 -2.23 3.52 -9.19
N ILE A 20 -3.32 2.91 -9.70
CA ILE A 20 -4.57 3.61 -9.99
C ILE A 20 -5.16 4.23 -8.71
N ILE A 21 -5.13 3.50 -7.60
CA ILE A 21 -5.62 4.00 -6.31
C ILE A 21 -4.78 5.21 -5.86
N ALA A 22 -3.45 5.11 -5.94
CA ALA A 22 -2.53 6.18 -5.57
C ALA A 22 -2.78 7.47 -6.37
N ASP A 23 -3.02 7.35 -7.68
CA ASP A 23 -3.34 8.48 -8.55
C ASP A 23 -4.66 9.13 -8.13
N VAL A 24 -5.73 8.34 -8.01
CA VAL A 24 -7.08 8.84 -7.66
C VAL A 24 -7.08 9.53 -6.29
N ILE A 25 -6.39 8.95 -5.30
CA ILE A 25 -6.38 9.53 -3.95
C ILE A 25 -5.48 10.77 -3.87
N GLY A 26 -4.37 10.79 -4.59
CA GLY A 26 -3.49 11.95 -4.68
C GLY A 26 -4.20 13.15 -5.30
N GLU A 27 -4.89 12.94 -6.43
CA GLU A 27 -5.63 13.98 -7.13
C GLU A 27 -6.84 14.51 -6.35
N LYS A 28 -7.59 13.64 -5.68
CA LYS A 28 -8.89 14.01 -5.08
C LYS A 28 -8.84 14.41 -3.62
N PHE A 29 -7.87 13.89 -2.84
CA PHE A 29 -7.90 13.99 -1.38
C PHE A 29 -6.67 14.66 -0.77
N GLY A 30 -5.69 15.10 -1.56
CA GLY A 30 -4.53 15.85 -1.04
C GLY A 30 -3.70 15.02 -0.06
N VAL A 31 -3.23 13.85 -0.51
CA VAL A 31 -2.39 12.93 0.26
C VAL A 31 -1.00 13.53 0.46
N GLU A 32 -0.49 13.45 1.69
CA GLU A 32 0.84 13.98 2.06
C GLU A 32 1.96 13.11 1.52
N SER A 33 1.81 11.80 1.71
CA SER A 33 2.80 10.81 1.34
C SER A 33 2.15 9.45 1.14
N ILE A 34 2.78 8.67 0.27
CA ILE A 34 2.42 7.28 -0.01
C ILE A 34 3.65 6.42 0.27
N PHE A 35 3.48 5.41 1.12
CA PHE A 35 4.49 4.41 1.40
C PHE A 35 4.07 3.07 0.79
N TYR A 36 4.85 2.56 -0.16
CA TYR A 36 4.55 1.31 -0.87
C TYR A 36 5.44 0.16 -0.38
N HIS A 37 4.83 -1.01 -0.21
CA HIS A 37 5.54 -2.26 0.03
C HIS A 37 4.94 -3.41 -0.76
N ARG A 38 5.81 -4.25 -1.33
CA ARG A 38 5.43 -5.52 -1.97
C ARG A 38 5.88 -6.68 -1.11
N LYS A 39 4.95 -7.58 -0.80
CA LYS A 39 5.27 -8.81 -0.06
C LYS A 39 6.21 -9.70 -0.86
N PRO A 40 7.03 -10.54 -0.22
CA PRO A 40 7.90 -11.47 -0.95
C PRO A 40 7.12 -12.51 -1.77
N SER A 41 5.91 -12.89 -1.34
CA SER A 41 4.95 -13.71 -2.10
C SER A 41 3.55 -13.60 -1.47
N ALA A 42 2.51 -13.97 -2.21
CA ALA A 42 1.13 -13.97 -1.69
C ALA A 42 0.94 -14.85 -0.45
N SER A 43 1.63 -16.00 -0.42
CA SER A 43 1.59 -16.95 0.69
C SER A 43 2.40 -16.54 1.93
N LYS A 44 3.23 -15.49 1.83
CA LYS A 44 4.04 -15.00 2.94
C LYS A 44 3.42 -13.72 3.52
N PRO A 45 3.55 -13.50 4.83
CA PRO A 45 3.17 -12.23 5.43
C PRO A 45 4.08 -11.10 4.92
N ALA A 46 3.62 -9.86 5.06
CA ALA A 46 4.49 -8.70 4.94
C ALA A 46 5.55 -8.73 6.04
N ASP A 47 6.68 -8.07 5.81
CA ASP A 47 7.74 -7.98 6.80
C ASP A 47 7.20 -7.30 8.09
N PRO A 48 7.38 -7.88 9.29
CA PRO A 48 6.96 -7.25 10.54
C PRO A 48 7.50 -5.84 10.74
N GLU A 49 8.72 -5.56 10.27
CA GLU A 49 9.32 -4.22 10.33
C GLU A 49 8.53 -3.24 9.45
N VAL A 50 8.11 -3.68 8.26
CA VAL A 50 7.26 -2.88 7.37
C VAL A 50 5.91 -2.59 8.02
N ILE A 51 5.29 -3.57 8.67
CA ILE A 51 4.02 -3.37 9.39
C ILE A 51 4.19 -2.38 10.54
N SER A 52 5.28 -2.50 11.31
CA SER A 52 5.62 -1.55 12.37
C SER A 52 5.80 -0.13 11.81
N ASN A 53 6.57 0.01 10.73
CA ASN A 53 6.81 1.30 10.08
C ASN A 53 5.50 1.91 9.56
N MET A 54 4.66 1.15 8.86
CA MET A 54 3.34 1.63 8.41
C MET A 54 2.44 2.03 9.59
N THR A 55 2.49 1.32 10.72
CA THR A 55 1.70 1.66 11.91
C THR A 55 2.09 3.01 12.51
N ASN A 56 3.38 3.39 12.43
CA ASN A 56 3.88 4.65 12.94
C ASN A 56 3.75 5.80 11.91
N GLU A 57 3.96 5.49 10.64
CA GLU A 57 4.14 6.48 9.58
C GLU A 57 2.89 6.73 8.71
N CYS A 58 1.90 5.85 8.77
CA CYS A 58 0.68 5.95 7.95
C CYS A 58 -0.57 6.12 8.82
N ASP A 59 -1.55 6.87 8.30
CA ASP A 59 -2.86 7.02 8.94
C ASP A 59 -3.85 5.94 8.45
N TYR A 60 -3.61 5.41 7.23
CA TYR A 60 -4.40 4.36 6.61
C TYR A 60 -3.48 3.36 5.89
N ALA A 61 -3.93 2.12 5.78
CA ALA A 61 -3.29 1.09 4.97
C ALA A 61 -4.30 0.47 3.99
N ILE A 62 -3.89 0.29 2.73
CA ILE A 62 -4.66 -0.37 1.68
C ILE A 62 -3.86 -1.58 1.21
N VAL A 63 -4.49 -2.75 1.20
CA VAL A 63 -3.89 -3.98 0.70
C VAL A 63 -4.60 -4.37 -0.58
N ALA A 64 -3.84 -4.51 -1.68
CA ALA A 64 -4.39 -5.02 -2.94
C ALA A 64 -4.08 -6.50 -3.09
N ILE A 65 -5.13 -7.29 -3.31
CA ILE A 65 -5.05 -8.72 -3.60
C ILE A 65 -5.51 -8.90 -5.04
N GLY A 66 -4.56 -9.22 -5.90
CA GLY A 66 -4.80 -9.58 -7.30
C GLY A 66 -5.51 -10.92 -7.48
N SER A 67 -5.94 -11.20 -8.70
CA SER A 67 -6.46 -12.51 -9.13
C SER A 67 -5.36 -13.37 -9.71
#